data_AF-A2XXK7-F1
#
_entry.id   AF-A2XXK7-F1
#
_cell.length_a   1.000
_cell.length_b   1.000
_cell.length_c   1.000
_cell.angle_alpha   90.00
_cell.angle_beta   90.00
_cell.angle_gamma   90.00
#
_symmetry.space_group_name_H-M   'P 1'
#
loop_
_entity.id
_entity.type
_entity.pdbx_description
1 polymer ?
#
loop_
_entity_poly.entity_id
_entity_poly.type
_entity_poly.pdbx_seq_one_letter_code
_entity_poly.pdbx_strand_id
1 'polypeptide(L)'
;MAGCTDDLRKLLTPRKSSKQPFRVKNFDPSSIEPPQRMLHGFGCDLFSVAIGADRIVCGGEDGAVKVWNFSEALEIEKRAQALRSMRQENRMRRKKAQVEMNANGRRSDQCGSIAMKRNQLKGDKSVTWHSKRAINDKVKS
;
A
#
# COMPACT_ATOMS: atom_id res chain seq x y z
N MET A 1 14.73 -34.08 22.91
CA MET A 1 14.78 -32.72 22.36
C MET A 1 15.62 -32.74 21.09
N ALA A 2 14.99 -32.99 19.94
CA ALA A 2 15.65 -32.79 18.65
C ALA A 2 15.14 -31.44 18.10
N GLY A 3 16.02 -30.47 17.94
CA GLY A 3 15.68 -29.19 17.35
C GLY A 3 15.43 -29.36 15.86
N CYS A 4 14.17 -29.22 15.45
CA CYS A 4 13.82 -29.04 14.04
C CYS A 4 14.18 -27.60 13.65
N THR A 5 15.41 -27.40 13.19
CA THR A 5 15.74 -26.23 12.38
C THR A 5 15.29 -26.53 10.96
N ASP A 6 14.04 -26.17 10.66
CA ASP A 6 13.45 -26.31 9.32
C ASP A 6 14.09 -25.31 8.37
N ASP A 7 15.15 -25.77 7.72
CA ASP A 7 15.81 -25.08 6.63
C ASP A 7 14.86 -25.12 5.42
N LEU A 8 14.06 -24.06 5.22
CA LEU A 8 13.00 -23.94 4.19
C LEU A 8 13.46 -24.32 2.77
N ARG A 9 14.77 -24.23 2.50
CA ARG A 9 15.40 -24.70 1.26
C ARG A 9 15.17 -26.19 0.98
N LYS A 10 15.01 -27.00 2.03
CA LYS A 10 14.75 -28.45 1.93
C LYS A 10 13.27 -28.79 1.73
N LEU A 11 12.35 -27.85 2.00
CA LEU A 11 10.91 -28.03 1.74
C LEU A 11 10.54 -27.65 0.30
N LEU A 12 11.33 -26.80 -0.35
CA LEU A 12 11.15 -26.41 -1.76
C LEU A 12 11.80 -27.38 -2.75
N THR A 13 12.49 -28.43 -2.30
CA THR A 13 12.99 -29.49 -3.18
C THR A 13 11.91 -30.56 -3.35
N PRO A 14 11.33 -30.74 -4.55
CA PRO A 14 10.40 -31.85 -4.77
C PRO A 14 11.14 -33.17 -4.54
N ARG A 15 10.70 -33.95 -3.55
CA ARG A 15 11.15 -35.34 -3.37
C ARG A 15 10.74 -36.10 -4.64
N LYS A 16 11.74 -36.57 -5.40
CA LYS A 16 11.55 -37.30 -6.65
C LYS A 16 10.83 -38.62 -6.37
N SER A 17 9.50 -38.63 -6.43
CA SER A 17 8.75 -39.88 -6.60
C SER A 17 8.70 -40.20 -8.10
N SER A 18 9.07 -41.43 -8.40
CA SER A 18 9.17 -41.94 -9.76
C SER A 18 7.80 -41.96 -10.44
N LYS A 19 7.72 -41.24 -11.57
CA LYS A 19 6.90 -41.44 -12.79
C LYS A 19 6.18 -40.14 -13.16
N GLN A 20 6.60 -39.62 -14.32
CA GLN A 20 6.23 -38.38 -15.01
C GLN A 20 7.10 -37.14 -14.67
N PRO A 21 7.97 -36.68 -15.59
CA PRO A 21 8.67 -35.43 -15.41
C PRO A 21 7.69 -34.29 -15.70
N PHE A 22 7.00 -33.79 -14.68
CA PHE A 22 6.57 -32.39 -14.71
C PHE A 22 7.85 -31.58 -14.91
N ARG A 23 8.01 -30.98 -16.10
CA ARG A 23 9.14 -30.13 -16.44
C ARG A 23 8.99 -28.83 -15.64
N VAL A 24 9.31 -28.89 -14.36
CA VAL A 24 9.48 -27.71 -13.51
C VAL A 24 10.64 -26.93 -14.12
N LYS A 25 10.38 -25.68 -14.51
CA LYS A 25 11.43 -24.79 -15.02
C LYS A 25 12.58 -24.77 -14.01
N ASN A 26 13.83 -24.85 -14.48
CA ASN A 26 15.01 -24.73 -13.63
C ASN A 26 14.90 -23.43 -12.84
N PHE A 27 14.73 -23.57 -11.53
CA PHE A 27 14.54 -22.47 -10.61
C PHE A 27 15.91 -21.93 -10.23
N ASP A 28 16.17 -20.65 -10.47
CA ASP A 28 17.41 -20.02 -10.04
C ASP A 28 17.36 -19.83 -8.51
N PRO A 29 18.18 -20.58 -7.73
CA PRO A 29 18.13 -20.51 -6.28
C PRO A 29 18.62 -19.16 -5.74
N SER A 30 19.29 -18.34 -6.56
CA SER A 30 19.71 -16.98 -6.19
C SER A 30 18.57 -15.96 -6.25
N SER A 31 17.48 -16.27 -6.96
CA SER A 31 16.27 -15.45 -7.05
C SER A 31 15.29 -15.68 -5.88
N ILE A 32 15.64 -16.55 -4.93
CA ILE A 32 14.76 -16.89 -3.81
C ILE A 32 14.84 -15.76 -2.78
N GLU A 33 13.78 -14.96 -2.73
CA GLU A 33 13.60 -14.01 -1.63
C GLU A 33 13.54 -14.77 -0.30
N PRO A 34 14.23 -14.29 0.76
CA PRO A 34 14.11 -14.90 2.07
C PRO A 34 12.65 -14.95 2.52
N PRO A 35 12.27 -15.97 3.32
CA PRO A 35 10.90 -16.13 3.80
C PRO A 35 10.48 -14.89 4.61
N GLN A 36 9.44 -14.21 4.12
CA GLN A 36 8.95 -12.97 4.74
C GLN A 36 8.30 -13.23 6.11
N ARG A 37 7.67 -14.40 6.30
CA ARG A 37 7.05 -14.81 7.57
C ARG A 37 6.85 -16.32 7.64
N MET A 38 7.04 -16.90 8.83
CA MET A 38 6.71 -18.29 9.13
C MET A 38 5.39 -18.38 9.89
N LEU A 39 4.52 -19.31 9.47
CA LEU A 39 3.27 -19.63 10.14
C LEU A 39 3.46 -20.89 10.98
N HIS A 40 3.76 -20.68 12.26
CA HIS A 40 4.03 -21.77 13.20
C HIS A 40 2.75 -22.49 13.59
N GLY A 41 2.92 -23.72 14.09
CA GLY A 41 1.86 -24.50 14.72
C GLY A 41 1.61 -25.85 14.08
N PHE A 42 2.26 -26.20 12.96
CA PHE A 42 2.28 -27.56 12.43
C PHE A 42 3.44 -28.36 13.04
N GLY A 43 3.17 -29.60 13.47
CA GLY A 43 4.17 -30.49 14.05
C GLY A 43 4.73 -31.51 13.05
N CYS A 44 4.03 -31.72 11.93
CA CYS A 44 4.35 -32.73 10.92
C CYS A 44 4.25 -32.20 9.48
N ASP A 45 4.50 -33.08 8.51
CA ASP A 45 4.53 -32.74 7.09
C ASP A 45 3.15 -32.28 6.58
N LEU A 46 3.19 -31.22 5.76
CA LEU A 46 2.03 -30.66 5.06
C LEU A 46 1.86 -31.34 3.71
N PHE A 47 0.62 -31.74 3.37
CA PHE A 47 0.32 -32.32 2.07
C PHE A 47 -0.34 -31.34 1.11
N SER A 48 -1.11 -30.37 1.62
CA SER A 48 -1.83 -29.41 0.79
C SER A 48 -2.00 -28.06 1.49
N VAL A 49 -1.86 -27.00 0.70
CA VAL A 49 -2.05 -25.61 1.11
C VAL A 49 -2.93 -24.89 0.08
N ALA A 50 -3.96 -24.21 0.55
CA ALA A 50 -4.81 -23.34 -0.25
C ALA A 50 -4.68 -21.89 0.26
N ILE A 51 -4.41 -20.97 -0.66
CA ILE A 51 -4.23 -19.55 -0.37
C ILE A 51 -5.44 -18.78 -0.92
N GLY A 52 -6.23 -18.22 -0.02
CA GLY A 52 -7.31 -17.27 -0.33
C GLY A 52 -6.87 -15.82 -0.13
N ALA A 53 -7.76 -14.88 -0.41
CA ALA A 53 -7.49 -13.45 -0.26
C ALA A 53 -7.36 -13.02 1.22
N ASP A 54 -8.19 -13.59 2.10
CA ASP A 54 -8.24 -13.28 3.53
C ASP A 54 -7.80 -14.46 4.41
N ARG A 55 -7.57 -15.65 3.86
CA ARG A 55 -7.29 -16.86 4.64
C ARG A 55 -6.30 -17.78 3.96
N ILE A 56 -5.52 -18.47 4.77
CA ILE A 56 -4.71 -19.61 4.33
C ILE A 56 -5.23 -20.84 5.04
N VAL A 57 -5.43 -21.92 4.28
CA VAL A 57 -5.89 -23.21 4.79
C VAL A 57 -4.82 -24.25 4.48
N CYS A 58 -4.46 -25.08 5.45
CA CYS A 58 -3.57 -26.20 5.21
C CYS A 58 -4.07 -27.48 5.88
N GLY A 59 -3.74 -28.61 5.25
CA GLY A 59 -3.97 -29.94 5.79
C GLY A 59 -2.68 -30.76 5.73
N GLY A 60 -2.47 -31.59 6.74
CA GLY A 60 -1.27 -32.41 6.86
C GLY A 60 -1.55 -33.74 7.55
N GLU A 61 -0.48 -34.47 7.84
CA GLU A 61 -0.52 -35.84 8.39
C GLU A 61 -1.16 -35.92 9.78
N ASP A 62 -1.18 -34.80 10.52
CA ASP A 62 -1.78 -34.66 11.85
C ASP A 62 -3.31 -34.86 11.87
N GLY A 63 -3.95 -35.10 10.71
CA GLY A 63 -5.40 -35.25 10.57
C GLY A 63 -6.19 -33.95 10.84
N ALA A 64 -5.48 -32.85 11.10
CA ALA A 64 -6.05 -31.54 11.39
C ALA A 64 -5.95 -30.59 10.18
N VAL A 65 -6.98 -29.76 10.01
CA VAL A 65 -6.97 -28.63 9.08
C VAL A 65 -6.71 -27.37 9.89
N LYS A 66 -5.67 -26.62 9.55
CA LYS A 66 -5.39 -25.32 10.16
C LYS A 66 -5.79 -24.20 9.22
N VAL A 67 -6.40 -23.18 9.82
CA VAL A 67 -6.89 -22.00 9.12
C VAL A 67 -6.28 -20.78 9.77
N TRP A 68 -5.57 -19.97 9.00
CA TRP A 68 -5.09 -18.66 9.42
C TRP A 68 -5.98 -17.58 8.81
N ASN A 69 -6.51 -16.71 9.67
CA ASN A 69 -7.38 -15.61 9.27
C ASN A 69 -6.58 -14.30 9.19
N PHE A 70 -6.63 -13.68 8.02
CA PHE A 70 -6.01 -12.42 7.65
C PHE A 70 -7.04 -11.40 7.16
N SER A 71 -8.31 -11.54 7.53
CA SER A 71 -9.38 -10.60 7.15
C SER A 71 -9.05 -9.17 7.54
N GLU A 72 -8.52 -8.95 8.75
CA GLU A 72 -8.09 -7.63 9.20
C GLU A 72 -6.94 -7.07 8.35
N ALA A 73 -5.94 -7.90 8.03
CA ALA A 73 -4.84 -7.48 7.18
C ALA A 73 -5.32 -7.13 5.76
N LEU A 74 -6.28 -7.89 5.22
CA LEU A 74 -6.90 -7.61 3.92
C LEU A 74 -7.63 -6.26 3.93
N GLU A 75 -8.37 -5.94 4.99
CA GLU A 75 -9.07 -4.65 5.12
C GLU A 75 -8.10 -3.47 5.26
N ILE A 76 -7.01 -3.65 6.03
CA ILE A 76 -5.95 -2.64 6.14
C ILE A 76 -5.32 -2.37 4.78
N GLU A 77 -5.01 -3.41 4.00
CA GLU A 77 -4.40 -3.25 2.69
C GLU A 77 -5.34 -2.55 1.70
N LYS A 78 -6.62 -2.92 1.66
CA LYS A 78 -7.63 -2.22 0.84
C LYS A 78 -7.68 -0.72 1.17
N ARG A 79 -7.70 -0.39 2.46
CA ARG A 79 -7.69 1.01 2.92
C ARG A 79 -6.40 1.72 2.52
N ALA A 80 -5.26 1.08 2.69
CA ALA A 80 -3.96 1.63 2.30
C ALA A 80 -3.90 1.87 0.79
N GLN A 81 -4.38 0.94 -0.02
CA GLN A 81 -4.46 1.04 -1.47
C GLN A 81 -5.35 2.21 -1.91
N ALA A 82 -6.54 2.37 -1.31
CA ALA A 82 -7.43 3.51 -1.58
C ALA A 82 -6.79 4.86 -1.24
N LEU A 83 -6.02 4.93 -0.14
CA LEU A 83 -5.28 6.15 0.21
C LEU A 83 -4.13 6.42 -0.78
N ARG A 84 -3.45 5.37 -1.27
CA ARG A 84 -2.40 5.51 -2.28
C ARG A 84 -2.97 6.04 -3.60
N SER A 85 -4.09 5.48 -4.08
CA SER A 85 -4.73 5.93 -5.32
C SER A 85 -5.21 7.38 -5.21
N MET A 86 -5.86 7.76 -4.10
CA MET A 86 -6.31 9.13 -3.88
C MET A 86 -5.14 10.13 -3.83
N ARG A 87 -4.03 9.78 -3.17
CA ARG A 87 -2.83 10.64 -3.14
C ARG A 87 -2.22 10.83 -4.52
N GLN A 88 -2.16 9.76 -5.31
CA GLN A 88 -1.66 9.82 -6.68
C GLN A 88 -2.56 10.71 -7.55
N GLU A 89 -3.88 10.55 -7.46
CA GLU A 89 -4.83 11.38 -8.19
C GLU A 89 -4.71 12.86 -7.81
N ASN A 90 -4.65 13.18 -6.52
CA ASN A 90 -4.48 14.55 -6.04
C ASN A 90 -3.17 15.17 -6.54
N ARG A 91 -2.09 14.39 -6.62
CA ARG A 91 -0.82 14.84 -7.22
C ARG A 91 -1.00 15.16 -8.71
N MET A 92 -1.73 14.33 -9.44
CA MET A 92 -2.00 14.56 -10.87
C MET A 92 -2.88 15.78 -11.10
N ARG A 93 -3.92 15.99 -10.30
CA ARG A 93 -4.79 17.18 -10.35
C ARG A 93 -4.00 18.47 -10.14
N ARG A 94 -3.10 18.50 -9.14
CA ARG A 94 -2.22 19.66 -8.88
C ARG A 94 -1.29 19.94 -10.05
N LYS A 95 -0.67 18.91 -10.63
CA LYS A 95 0.18 19.06 -11.81
C LYS A 95 -0.60 19.60 -13.01
N LYS A 96 -1.80 19.08 -13.27
CA LYS A 96 -2.65 19.54 -14.37
C LYS A 96 -3.04 21.01 -14.20
N ALA A 97 -3.50 21.40 -13.02
CA ALA A 97 -3.85 22.79 -12.73
C ALA A 97 -2.65 23.74 -12.90
N GLN A 98 -1.45 23.32 -12.46
CA GLN A 98 -0.24 24.13 -12.64
C GLN A 98 0.13 24.29 -14.12
N VAL A 99 -0.01 23.24 -14.93
CA VAL A 99 0.21 23.30 -16.38
C VAL A 99 -0.79 24.24 -17.04
N GLU A 100 -2.08 24.15 -16.69
CA GLU A 100 -3.13 25.05 -17.20
C GLU A 100 -2.86 26.51 -16.82
N MET A 101 -2.46 26.77 -15.56
CA MET A 101 -2.08 28.11 -15.12
C MET A 101 -0.86 28.65 -15.86
N ASN A 102 0.17 27.83 -16.09
CA ASN A 102 1.36 28.25 -16.85
C ASN A 102 1.06 28.49 -18.33
N ALA A 103 0.14 27.72 -18.93
CA ALA A 103 -0.32 27.91 -20.30
C ALA A 103 -1.12 29.21 -20.47
N ASN A 104 -1.98 29.53 -19.49
CA ASN A 104 -2.79 30.75 -19.51
C ASN A 104 -2.01 31.99 -19.06
N GLY A 105 -1.03 31.83 -18.16
CA GLY A 105 -0.11 32.90 -17.73
C GLY A 105 0.68 33.48 -18.90
N ARG A 106 1.08 32.67 -19.88
CA ARG A 106 1.71 33.15 -21.12
C ARG A 106 0.76 33.91 -22.06
N ARG A 107 -0.56 33.76 -21.91
CA ARG A 107 -1.57 34.48 -22.72
C ARG A 107 -1.96 35.83 -22.10
N SER A 108 -1.86 35.98 -20.77
CA SER A 108 -2.06 37.27 -20.11
C SER A 108 -0.98 38.31 -20.47
N ASP A 109 0.18 37.86 -20.94
CA ASP A 109 1.29 38.73 -21.34
C ASP A 109 1.04 39.43 -22.69
N GLN A 110 0.00 39.02 -23.45
CA GLN A 110 -0.41 39.65 -24.71
C GLN A 110 -1.57 40.65 -24.56
N CYS A 111 -2.00 40.98 -23.35
CA CYS A 111 -2.95 42.07 -23.11
C CYS A 111 -2.22 43.31 -22.58
N GLY A 112 -1.50 44.00 -23.48
CA GLY A 112 -1.19 45.40 -23.29
C GLY A 112 -2.46 46.23 -23.44
N SER A 113 -2.76 47.10 -22.46
CA SER A 113 -3.97 47.93 -22.31
C SER A 113 -5.23 47.12 -21.94
N ILE A 114 -5.86 47.30 -20.78
CA ILE A 114 -6.50 48.54 -20.31
C ILE A 114 -6.29 48.67 -18.80
N ALA A 115 -5.63 49.76 -18.41
CA ALA A 115 -5.59 50.22 -17.03
C ALA A 115 -7.01 50.64 -16.59
N MET A 116 -7.64 49.87 -15.70
CA MET A 116 -8.83 50.34 -14.99
C MET A 116 -8.40 51.36 -13.92
N LYS A 117 -8.29 52.61 -14.35
CA LYS A 117 -8.34 53.78 -13.47
C LYS A 117 -9.81 54.12 -13.22
N ARG A 118 -10.12 54.42 -11.94
CA ARG A 118 -11.39 54.89 -11.32
C ARG A 118 -12.42 53.79 -11.01
N ASN A 119 -13.02 53.71 -9.83
CA ASN A 119 -13.20 54.68 -8.74
C ASN A 119 -13.04 54.00 -7.37
N GLN A 120 -12.43 54.72 -6.42
CA GLN A 120 -12.61 54.50 -5.00
C GLN A 120 -14.08 54.71 -4.64
N LEU A 121 -14.80 53.65 -4.27
CA LEU A 121 -16.00 53.75 -3.46
C LEU A 121 -15.93 52.71 -2.35
N LYS A 122 -16.16 53.21 -1.14
CA LYS A 122 -16.14 52.54 0.17
C LYS A 122 -17.13 51.36 0.27
N GLY A 123 -16.80 50.45 1.18
CA GLY A 123 -17.72 49.50 1.84
C GLY A 123 -17.80 48.16 1.12
N ASP A 124 -17.70 46.98 1.75
CA ASP A 124 -17.57 46.64 3.15
C ASP A 124 -16.84 45.29 3.29
N LYS A 125 -16.29 45.09 4.47
CA LYS A 125 -15.50 43.96 4.95
C LYS A 125 -16.25 42.64 4.76
N SER A 126 -15.63 41.61 4.15
CA SER A 126 -16.01 40.22 4.45
C SER A 126 -14.97 39.18 4.01
N VAL A 127 -14.58 38.36 4.99
CA VAL A 127 -13.89 37.06 4.91
C VAL A 127 -12.40 37.04 4.57
N THR A 128 -11.59 37.57 5.49
CA THR A 128 -10.21 37.11 5.67
C THR A 128 -10.20 35.73 6.33
N TRP A 129 -9.61 34.75 5.65
CA TRP A 129 -9.35 33.41 6.15
C TRP A 129 -8.33 33.46 7.29
N HIS A 130 -8.79 33.46 8.54
CA HIS A 130 -7.92 33.25 9.68
C HIS A 130 -8.12 31.85 10.25
N SER A 131 -7.24 30.95 9.82
CA SER A 131 -7.01 29.65 10.43
C SER A 131 -6.54 29.84 11.87
N LYS A 132 -7.40 29.53 12.85
CA LYS A 132 -7.08 29.57 14.28
C LYS A 132 -6.13 28.41 14.60
N ARG A 133 -4.83 28.71 14.76
CA ARG A 133 -3.91 27.89 15.54
C ARG A 133 -4.21 28.11 17.01
N ALA A 134 -4.76 27.11 17.69
CA ALA A 134 -4.84 27.10 19.14
C ALA A 134 -3.44 26.84 19.71
N ILE A 135 -2.79 27.88 20.22
CA ILE A 135 -1.68 27.76 21.17
C ILE A 135 -2.32 27.76 22.56
N ASN A 136 -2.10 26.69 23.31
CA ASN A 136 -2.58 26.52 24.68
C ASN A 136 -1.41 26.85 25.60
N ASP A 137 -1.32 28.11 26.06
CA ASP A 137 -0.31 28.52 27.02
C ASP A 137 -0.87 28.40 28.45
N LYS A 138 -0.16 27.58 29.23
CA LYS A 138 -0.17 27.50 30.69
C LYS A 138 -0.05 28.88 31.33
N VAL A 139 -0.92 29.19 32.31
CA VAL A 139 -0.56 30.09 33.42
C VAL A 139 -1.11 29.52 34.73
N LYS A 140 -0.22 29.48 35.72
CA LYS A 140 -0.43 29.17 37.15
C LYS A 140 -1.31 30.23 37.82
N SER A 141 -2.14 29.78 38.75
CA SER A 141 -2.38 30.45 40.05
C SER A 141 -2.56 29.38 41.11
#